data_AF-A0A7S1XK21-F1
#
_entry.id   AF-A0A7S1XK21-F1
#
_cell.length_a   1.000
_cell.length_b   1.000
_cell.length_c   1.000
_cell.angle_alpha   90.00
_cell.angle_beta   90.00
_cell.angle_gamma   90.00
#
_symmetry.space_group_name_H-M   'P 1'
#
loop_
_entity.id
_entity.type
_entity.pdbx_description
1 polymer ?
#
loop_
_entity_poly.entity_id
_entity_poly.type
_entity_poly.pdbx_seq_one_letter_code
_entity_poly.pdbx_strand_id
1 'polypeptide(L)'
;GGGAGLLEATPGGRVGRTNIHPASQPDSQTARQTPAPSQATAGANSVAASAAPPHTTSATTRTTSALRRRLPSQLLLLVLQLLLQLLMLAGPGRGFGRGVRAAAGRRAATVMAGAQGMFEQEVWAVVGSHGRNPIAAQLVSKLEGLGKTVHAVSPHPKYEGPKTLAELDPAPQVVDLVINPRTGPGIVDEMGELGVSMLFVQPGAEFESLDEKAAELGIAVHYGCVLREA
;
A
#
# COMPACT_ATOMS: atom_id res chain seq x y z
N GLY A 1 -36.20 -10.63 64.13
CA GLY A 1 -37.19 -9.55 63.97
C GLY A 1 -36.55 -8.46 63.14
N GLY A 2 -37.19 -7.77 62.23
CA GLY A 2 -38.61 -7.63 61.88
C GLY A 2 -38.75 -6.28 61.15
N GLY A 3 -39.63 -6.19 60.15
CA GLY A 3 -39.92 -4.98 59.35
C GLY A 3 -39.47 -5.16 57.91
N ALA A 4 -40.28 -5.53 56.91
CA ALA A 4 -41.68 -5.26 56.54
C ALA A 4 -41.95 -3.81 56.07
N GLY A 5 -42.29 -3.71 54.78
CA GLY A 5 -42.79 -2.54 54.02
C GLY A 5 -42.81 -2.91 52.53
N LEU A 6 -43.76 -3.71 52.03
CA LEU A 6 -45.10 -3.35 51.48
C LEU A 6 -45.04 -2.24 50.40
N LEU A 7 -45.20 -2.57 49.10
CA LEU A 7 -46.39 -2.37 48.22
C LEU A 7 -46.18 -1.16 47.27
N GLU A 8 -46.61 -1.05 46.01
CA GLU A 8 -47.37 -1.78 44.97
C GLU A 8 -46.93 -1.15 43.61
N ALA A 9 -46.64 -1.88 42.53
CA ALA A 9 -47.53 -2.39 41.46
C ALA A 9 -48.26 -1.34 40.54
N THR A 10 -47.64 -1.05 39.36
CA THR A 10 -48.20 -1.02 37.96
C THR A 10 -49.42 -0.12 37.60
N PRO A 11 -49.93 -0.01 36.33
CA PRO A 11 -49.46 -0.43 34.98
C PRO A 11 -49.70 0.59 33.81
N GLY A 12 -49.25 0.23 32.58
CA GLY A 12 -49.89 0.59 31.30
C GLY A 12 -49.19 1.69 30.48
N GLY A 13 -49.14 1.71 29.15
CA GLY A 13 -49.66 0.89 28.05
C GLY A 13 -48.80 1.17 26.79
N ARG A 14 -48.47 0.20 25.95
CA ARG A 14 -49.21 -0.39 24.81
C ARG A 14 -49.41 0.52 23.57
N VAL A 15 -48.90 -0.02 22.44
CA VAL A 15 -49.29 0.12 21.02
C VAL A 15 -48.82 1.35 20.23
N GLY A 16 -48.01 1.06 19.21
CA GLY A 16 -47.83 1.86 18.00
C GLY A 16 -47.31 0.98 16.86
N ARG A 17 -48.18 0.13 16.31
CA ARG A 17 -47.96 -0.62 15.06
C ARG A 17 -48.40 0.28 13.90
N THR A 18 -47.54 0.47 12.91
CA THR A 18 -47.95 0.70 11.51
C THR A 18 -46.98 -0.01 10.57
N ASN A 19 -47.47 -1.10 9.95
CA ASN A 19 -47.12 -1.47 8.57
C ASN A 19 -47.49 -0.29 7.65
N ILE A 20 -46.87 -0.10 6.46
CA ILE A 20 -47.37 -0.50 5.11
C ILE A 20 -46.21 -0.36 4.08
N HIS A 21 -46.24 -1.32 3.13
CA HIS A 21 -45.54 -1.62 1.87
C HIS A 21 -44.59 -0.68 1.07
N PRO A 22 -43.79 -1.30 0.16
CA PRO A 22 -42.75 -0.68 -0.65
C PRO A 22 -43.31 -0.04 -1.94
N ALA A 23 -42.64 1.01 -2.40
CA ALA A 23 -42.91 1.62 -3.71
C ALA A 23 -41.95 1.08 -4.77
N SER A 24 -42.58 0.63 -5.84
CA SER A 24 -42.12 -0.04 -7.04
C SER A 24 -41.07 0.70 -7.88
N GLN A 25 -40.26 -0.10 -8.58
CA GLN A 25 -39.64 0.27 -9.86
C GLN A 25 -40.71 0.50 -10.94
N PRO A 26 -40.34 1.19 -12.02
CA PRO A 26 -40.67 0.64 -13.33
C PRO A 26 -39.46 0.45 -14.25
N ASP A 27 -39.45 -0.71 -14.90
CA ASP A 27 -38.73 -1.06 -16.11
C ASP A 27 -39.04 -0.12 -17.28
N SER A 28 -38.06 0.09 -18.17
CA SER A 28 -38.17 -0.06 -19.65
C SER A 28 -36.89 0.43 -20.33
N GLN A 29 -36.07 -0.48 -20.86
CA GLN A 29 -36.00 -0.82 -22.29
C GLN A 29 -35.83 0.38 -23.23
N THR A 30 -34.66 0.50 -23.86
CA THR A 30 -34.58 0.74 -25.31
C THR A 30 -33.37 0.00 -25.87
N ALA A 31 -33.67 -0.77 -26.91
CA ALA A 31 -32.81 -1.69 -27.61
C ALA A 31 -32.00 -1.00 -28.73
N ARG A 32 -31.06 -1.77 -29.30
CA ARG A 32 -30.54 -1.70 -30.70
C ARG A 32 -29.59 -0.51 -30.96
N GLN A 33 -28.49 -0.61 -31.71
CA GLN A 33 -28.14 -1.50 -32.82
C GLN A 33 -26.63 -1.36 -33.09
N THR A 34 -25.94 -2.49 -33.29
CA THR A 34 -24.70 -2.57 -34.08
C THR A 34 -25.09 -2.74 -35.56
N PRO A 35 -24.31 -2.20 -36.51
CA PRO A 35 -23.88 -3.08 -37.60
C PRO A 35 -22.40 -2.92 -37.99
N ALA A 36 -21.79 -4.10 -38.13
CA ALA A 36 -20.80 -4.62 -39.08
C ALA A 36 -19.90 -3.71 -39.96
N PRO A 37 -18.69 -4.21 -40.33
CA PRO A 37 -17.67 -3.49 -41.10
C PRO A 37 -17.86 -3.67 -42.61
N SER A 38 -17.40 -2.69 -43.40
CA SER A 38 -17.22 -2.84 -44.85
C SER A 38 -15.76 -2.69 -45.24
N GLN A 39 -15.29 -3.72 -45.92
CA GLN A 39 -14.04 -3.82 -46.65
C GLN A 39 -14.05 -2.90 -47.88
N ALA A 40 -12.88 -2.63 -48.46
CA ALA A 40 -12.59 -3.03 -49.84
C ALA A 40 -11.17 -2.62 -50.28
N THR A 41 -10.40 -3.64 -50.71
CA THR A 41 -9.59 -3.72 -51.95
C THR A 41 -8.44 -2.73 -52.18
N ALA A 42 -7.37 -3.04 -52.90
CA ALA A 42 -6.76 -4.24 -53.47
C ALA A 42 -5.46 -3.73 -54.13
N GLY A 43 -4.44 -4.57 -54.27
CA GLY A 43 -3.23 -4.19 -55.00
C GLY A 43 -2.16 -5.27 -54.95
N ALA A 44 -2.39 -6.35 -55.71
CA ALA A 44 -1.43 -7.40 -55.97
C ALA A 44 -0.47 -7.00 -57.12
N ASN A 45 0.79 -7.43 -57.01
CA ASN A 45 1.62 -8.08 -58.05
C ASN A 45 3.07 -8.09 -57.53
N SER A 46 3.65 -9.23 -57.13
CA SER A 46 4.38 -10.20 -57.98
C SER A 46 5.49 -9.50 -58.79
N VAL A 47 6.76 -9.88 -58.71
CA VAL A 47 7.35 -11.12 -59.23
C VAL A 47 8.82 -11.21 -58.76
N ALA A 48 9.25 -12.43 -58.40
CA ALA A 48 10.53 -13.13 -58.63
C ALA A 48 11.83 -12.31 -58.87
N ALA A 49 13.05 -12.77 -58.56
CA ALA A 49 13.61 -13.92 -57.87
C ALA A 49 15.15 -13.75 -57.92
N SER A 50 15.82 -14.58 -57.14
CA SER A 50 17.06 -15.27 -57.52
C SER A 50 18.43 -14.65 -57.19
N ALA A 51 19.23 -15.56 -56.64
CA ALA A 51 20.67 -15.71 -56.74
C ALA A 51 21.58 -14.94 -55.76
N ALA A 52 22.17 -15.74 -54.87
CA ALA A 52 23.34 -15.46 -54.05
C ALA A 52 24.67 -15.66 -54.87
N PRO A 53 25.85 -15.78 -54.23
CA PRO A 53 26.87 -14.74 -54.06
C PRO A 53 28.16 -15.06 -54.84
N PRO A 54 29.23 -14.25 -54.70
CA PRO A 54 30.49 -14.90 -54.28
C PRO A 54 31.46 -14.07 -53.41
N HIS A 55 31.98 -14.77 -52.39
CA HIS A 55 33.33 -14.84 -51.83
C HIS A 55 34.45 -13.79 -52.06
N THR A 56 35.31 -13.75 -51.01
CA THR A 56 36.79 -13.66 -50.96
C THR A 56 37.54 -12.34 -50.67
N THR A 57 38.11 -12.32 -49.45
CA THR A 57 39.51 -11.99 -49.00
C THR A 57 40.06 -10.55 -48.92
N SER A 58 40.44 -10.19 -47.67
CA SER A 58 41.75 -9.65 -47.18
C SER A 58 42.19 -8.23 -47.67
N ALA A 59 42.82 -7.31 -46.91
CA ALA A 59 43.66 -7.38 -45.72
C ALA A 59 43.94 -5.98 -45.10
N THR A 60 44.10 -5.92 -43.77
CA THR A 60 45.20 -5.31 -42.97
C THR A 60 45.39 -3.77 -42.78
N THR A 61 45.67 -3.46 -41.49
CA THR A 61 46.23 -2.25 -40.82
C THR A 61 45.19 -1.28 -40.24
N ARG A 62 45.30 -0.73 -39.01
CA ARG A 62 46.45 -0.55 -38.12
C ARG A 62 45.98 -0.33 -36.66
N THR A 63 46.85 -0.73 -35.75
CA THR A 63 46.76 -0.84 -34.28
C THR A 63 46.75 0.50 -33.53
N THR A 64 45.89 0.66 -32.52
CA THR A 64 46.11 1.54 -31.35
C THR A 64 45.54 0.89 -30.08
N SER A 65 46.27 -0.05 -29.49
CA SER A 65 45.96 -0.60 -28.16
C SER A 65 46.44 0.37 -27.07
N ALA A 66 45.52 1.20 -26.58
CA ALA A 66 45.74 2.00 -25.39
C ALA A 66 45.94 1.08 -24.16
N LEU A 67 47.06 1.29 -23.49
CA LEU A 67 47.58 0.57 -22.33
C LEU A 67 46.61 0.66 -21.12
N ARG A 68 45.63 -0.23 -21.02
CA ARG A 68 44.90 -0.49 -19.76
C ARG A 68 45.83 -1.27 -18.84
N ARG A 69 46.56 -0.57 -17.96
CA ARG A 69 47.24 -1.21 -16.82
C ARG A 69 46.15 -1.88 -15.97
N ARG A 70 46.04 -3.20 -16.08
CA ARG A 70 45.23 -4.00 -15.16
C ARG A 70 45.94 -3.96 -13.81
N LEU A 71 45.42 -3.16 -12.88
CA LEU A 71 45.82 -3.25 -11.48
C LEU A 71 45.59 -4.70 -11.03
N PRO A 72 46.49 -5.31 -10.24
CA PRO A 72 46.29 -6.67 -9.75
C PRO A 72 44.94 -6.70 -9.01
N SER A 73 44.15 -7.73 -9.27
CA SER A 73 42.78 -7.87 -8.75
C SER A 73 42.69 -7.64 -7.24
N GLN A 74 43.74 -7.98 -6.50
CA GLN A 74 43.83 -7.75 -5.06
C GLN A 74 43.95 -6.28 -4.67
N LEU A 75 44.67 -5.46 -5.44
CA LEU A 75 44.76 -4.03 -5.19
C LEU A 75 43.42 -3.34 -5.47
N LEU A 76 42.67 -3.81 -6.47
CA LEU A 76 41.32 -3.33 -6.73
C LEU A 76 40.36 -3.66 -5.58
N LEU A 77 40.45 -4.88 -5.03
CA LEU A 77 39.64 -5.31 -3.88
C LEU A 77 39.99 -4.51 -2.61
N LEU A 78 41.27 -4.26 -2.35
CA LEU A 78 41.72 -3.45 -1.22
C LEU A 78 41.24 -1.99 -1.33
N VAL A 79 41.32 -1.40 -2.53
CA VAL A 79 40.82 -0.04 -2.79
C VAL A 79 39.30 0.03 -2.61
N LEU A 80 38.56 -0.98 -3.08
CA LEU A 80 37.11 -1.06 -2.89
C LEU A 80 36.73 -1.21 -1.42
N GLN A 81 37.46 -2.04 -0.67
CA GLN A 81 37.23 -2.25 0.76
C GLN A 81 37.54 -1.02 1.59
N LEU A 82 38.62 -0.29 1.26
CA LEU A 82 38.98 0.96 1.91
C LEU A 82 37.94 2.06 1.60
N LEU A 83 37.42 2.12 0.37
CA LEU A 83 36.33 3.04 -0.01
C LEU A 83 35.04 2.74 0.76
N LEU A 84 34.69 1.46 0.92
CA LEU A 84 33.52 1.04 1.71
C LEU A 84 33.70 1.40 3.20
N GLN A 85 34.89 1.22 3.76
CA GLN A 85 35.19 1.62 5.14
C GLN A 85 35.12 3.14 5.31
N LEU A 86 35.63 3.93 4.36
CA LEU A 86 35.54 5.39 4.39
C LEU A 86 34.09 5.88 4.30
N LEU A 87 33.25 5.20 3.51
CA LEU A 87 31.80 5.45 3.45
C LEU A 87 31.09 5.19 4.77
N MET A 88 31.54 4.22 5.57
CA MET A 88 30.94 3.91 6.87
C MET A 88 31.43 4.84 8.00
N LEU A 89 32.61 5.46 7.87
CA LEU A 89 33.09 6.48 8.81
C LEU A 89 32.44 7.85 8.59
N ALA A 90 31.88 8.10 7.40
CA ALA A 90 30.97 9.22 7.16
C ALA A 90 29.57 8.87 7.70
N GLY A 91 29.43 8.83 9.02
CA GLY A 91 28.14 8.64 9.69
C GLY A 91 27.10 9.68 9.23
N PRO A 92 25.80 9.40 9.41
CA PRO A 92 24.72 10.26 8.93
C PRO A 92 24.79 11.60 9.67
N GLY A 93 25.35 12.59 8.99
CA GLY A 93 25.26 13.98 9.39
C GLY A 93 23.79 14.37 9.47
N ARG A 94 23.35 14.81 10.65
CA ARG A 94 22.12 15.58 10.81
C ARG A 94 22.20 16.77 9.86
N GLY A 95 21.37 16.76 8.83
CA GLY A 95 21.37 17.80 7.80
C GLY A 95 20.13 17.72 6.93
N PHE A 96 19.17 18.58 7.23
CA PHE A 96 18.13 19.08 6.33
C PHE A 96 18.63 19.15 4.87
N GLY A 97 17.93 18.52 3.92
CA GLY A 97 18.26 18.70 2.50
C GLY A 97 17.69 17.66 1.55
N ARG A 98 16.55 18.01 0.94
CA ARG A 98 15.87 17.38 -0.19
C ARG A 98 16.75 16.62 -1.19
N GLY A 99 16.23 15.47 -1.61
CA GLY A 99 16.13 15.13 -3.03
C GLY A 99 17.25 14.26 -3.60
N VAL A 100 16.83 13.32 -4.44
CA VAL A 100 17.69 12.53 -5.34
C VAL A 100 18.48 11.37 -4.69
N ARG A 101 17.81 10.49 -3.95
CA ARG A 101 18.30 9.10 -3.81
C ARG A 101 17.25 7.99 -3.72
N ALA A 102 15.97 8.32 -3.88
CA ALA A 102 14.90 7.33 -3.70
C ALA A 102 14.28 6.79 -5.00
N ALA A 103 14.73 7.17 -6.21
CA ALA A 103 14.04 6.76 -7.44
C ALA A 103 14.14 5.25 -7.75
N ALA A 104 15.24 4.59 -7.41
CA ALA A 104 15.43 3.16 -7.68
C ALA A 104 14.78 2.25 -6.61
N GLY A 105 14.80 2.66 -5.34
CA GLY A 105 14.09 1.96 -4.26
C GLY A 105 12.57 2.14 -4.31
N ARG A 106 12.09 3.32 -4.78
CA ARG A 106 10.65 3.61 -4.93
C ARG A 106 9.95 2.72 -5.94
N ARG A 107 10.62 2.30 -7.03
CA ARG A 107 10.00 1.44 -8.06
C ARG A 107 9.71 0.02 -7.60
N ALA A 108 10.50 -0.54 -6.69
CA ALA A 108 10.24 -1.88 -6.14
C ALA A 108 9.06 -1.87 -5.16
N ALA A 109 8.95 -0.83 -4.33
CA ALA A 109 7.83 -0.65 -3.40
C ALA A 109 6.48 -0.47 -4.12
N THR A 110 6.45 0.28 -5.24
CA THR A 110 5.21 0.51 -6.02
C THR A 110 4.68 -0.75 -6.72
N VAL A 111 5.53 -1.73 -7.04
CA VAL A 111 5.09 -2.97 -7.72
C VAL A 111 4.60 -4.03 -6.72
N MET A 112 4.90 -3.89 -5.43
CA MET A 112 4.46 -4.78 -4.34
C MET A 112 3.35 -4.15 -3.45
N ALA A 113 2.78 -3.02 -3.87
CA ALA A 113 1.84 -2.20 -3.09
C ALA A 113 0.37 -2.68 -3.05
N GLY A 114 0.06 -3.84 -3.65
CA GLY A 114 -1.29 -4.44 -3.52
C GLY A 114 -1.44 -5.20 -2.20
N ALA A 115 -2.68 -5.60 -1.86
CA ALA A 115 -3.00 -6.39 -0.67
C ALA A 115 -1.98 -7.48 -0.34
N GLN A 116 -1.59 -8.28 -1.34
CA GLN A 116 -0.67 -9.39 -1.17
C GLN A 116 0.69 -8.98 -0.62
N GLY A 117 1.31 -7.92 -1.17
CA GLY A 117 2.63 -7.48 -0.69
C GLY A 117 2.57 -6.79 0.67
N MET A 118 1.42 -6.23 1.06
CA MET A 118 1.17 -5.80 2.42
C MET A 118 1.08 -7.00 3.37
N PHE A 119 0.35 -8.06 3.02
CA PHE A 119 0.24 -9.28 3.83
C PHE A 119 1.55 -10.06 3.98
N GLU A 120 2.55 -9.82 3.15
CA GLU A 120 3.90 -10.36 3.34
C GLU A 120 4.64 -9.70 4.52
N GLN A 121 4.27 -8.47 4.90
CA GLN A 121 4.91 -7.75 6.01
C GLN A 121 4.57 -8.38 7.37
N GLU A 122 5.50 -8.33 8.31
CA GLU A 122 5.41 -8.99 9.62
C GLU A 122 4.80 -8.10 10.70
N VAL A 123 5.08 -6.79 10.66
CA VAL A 123 4.68 -5.84 11.71
C VAL A 123 3.57 -4.91 11.21
N TRP A 124 2.44 -4.93 11.90
CA TRP A 124 1.24 -4.19 11.55
C TRP A 124 0.81 -3.26 12.70
N ALA A 125 0.27 -2.10 12.35
CA ALA A 125 -0.47 -1.25 13.29
C ALA A 125 -1.93 -1.16 12.86
N VAL A 126 -2.85 -1.60 13.72
CA VAL A 126 -4.30 -1.42 13.51
C VAL A 126 -4.71 -0.13 14.24
N VAL A 127 -4.96 0.93 13.46
CA VAL A 127 -5.33 2.25 13.98
C VAL A 127 -6.86 2.36 14.00
N GLY A 128 -7.44 2.34 15.19
CA GLY A 128 -8.89 2.29 15.34
C GLY A 128 -9.39 2.70 16.71
N SER A 129 -10.72 2.73 16.86
CA SER A 129 -11.36 2.95 18.17
C SER A 129 -11.45 1.64 18.97
N HIS A 130 -10.31 1.12 19.41
CA HIS A 130 -10.23 -0.10 20.23
C HIS A 130 -11.14 -0.02 21.45
N GLY A 131 -11.86 -1.11 21.74
CA GLY A 131 -12.88 -1.19 22.79
C GLY A 131 -14.25 -0.57 22.46
N ARG A 132 -14.38 0.20 21.37
CA ARG A 132 -15.66 0.77 20.90
C ARG A 132 -16.06 0.30 19.51
N ASN A 133 -15.07 -0.01 18.67
CA ASN A 133 -15.27 -0.61 17.37
C ASN A 133 -14.91 -2.11 17.44
N PRO A 134 -15.89 -3.04 17.40
CA PRO A 134 -15.61 -4.47 17.45
C PRO A 134 -14.79 -4.96 16.25
N ILE A 135 -14.85 -4.27 15.11
CA ILE A 135 -14.07 -4.62 13.92
C ILE A 135 -12.56 -4.45 14.19
N ALA A 136 -12.15 -3.41 14.93
CA ALA A 136 -10.74 -3.19 15.23
C ALA A 136 -10.13 -4.38 16.01
N ALA A 137 -10.87 -4.95 16.97
CA ALA A 137 -10.43 -6.13 17.71
C ALA A 137 -10.38 -7.39 16.83
N GLN A 138 -11.33 -7.54 15.90
CA GLN A 138 -11.33 -8.67 14.94
C GLN A 138 -10.15 -8.60 13.98
N LEU A 139 -9.77 -7.41 13.53
CA LEU A 139 -8.62 -7.18 12.65
C LEU A 139 -7.31 -7.58 13.35
N VAL A 140 -7.13 -7.13 14.60
CA VAL A 140 -5.97 -7.53 15.43
C VAL A 140 -5.91 -9.04 15.55
N SER A 141 -7.01 -9.68 15.96
CA SER A 141 -7.07 -11.14 16.14
C SER A 141 -6.79 -11.91 14.84
N LYS A 142 -7.30 -11.41 13.71
CA LYS A 142 -7.09 -12.03 12.38
C LYS A 142 -5.62 -11.95 11.98
N LEU A 143 -5.00 -10.78 12.10
CA LEU A 143 -3.59 -10.58 11.74
C LEU A 143 -2.64 -11.35 12.67
N GLU A 144 -2.90 -11.36 13.98
CA GLU A 144 -2.15 -12.19 14.94
C GLU A 144 -2.30 -13.69 14.61
N GLY A 145 -3.50 -14.13 14.22
CA GLY A 145 -3.75 -15.49 13.76
C GLY A 145 -2.99 -15.88 12.49
N LEU A 146 -2.52 -14.90 11.71
CA LEU A 146 -1.62 -15.08 10.56
C LEU A 146 -0.13 -15.03 10.94
N GLY A 147 0.18 -14.96 12.25
CA GLY A 147 1.55 -14.91 12.76
C GLY A 147 2.20 -13.53 12.68
N LYS A 148 1.40 -12.46 12.54
CA LYS A 148 1.91 -11.08 12.49
C LYS A 148 2.13 -10.53 13.89
N THR A 149 3.10 -9.62 14.02
CA THR A 149 3.21 -8.73 15.18
C THR A 149 2.24 -7.57 14.97
N VAL A 150 1.27 -7.40 15.87
CA VAL A 150 0.20 -6.41 15.68
C VAL A 150 0.14 -5.44 16.85
N HIS A 151 0.20 -4.15 16.54
CA HIS A 151 0.02 -3.07 17.49
C HIS A 151 -1.40 -2.51 17.38
N ALA A 152 -2.15 -2.55 18.49
CA ALA A 152 -3.45 -1.87 18.58
C ALA A 152 -3.24 -0.40 18.97
N VAL A 153 -3.50 0.52 18.03
CA VAL A 153 -3.26 1.96 18.21
C VAL A 153 -4.57 2.73 18.23
N SER A 154 -4.72 3.69 19.15
CA SER A 154 -5.86 4.60 19.14
C SER A 154 -5.47 6.00 19.61
N PRO A 155 -5.69 7.05 18.80
CA PRO A 155 -5.47 8.44 19.23
C PRO A 155 -6.51 8.92 20.25
N HIS A 156 -7.45 8.05 20.68
CA HIS A 156 -8.47 8.43 21.64
C HIS A 156 -7.85 8.69 23.03
N PRO A 157 -8.14 9.82 23.70
CA PRO A 157 -7.48 10.19 24.95
C PRO A 157 -7.60 9.16 26.09
N LYS A 158 -8.73 8.44 26.14
CA LYS A 158 -9.03 7.40 27.15
C LYS A 158 -8.50 6.01 26.78
N TYR A 159 -7.83 5.85 25.65
CA TYR A 159 -7.17 4.60 25.33
C TYR A 159 -5.87 4.51 26.13
N GLU A 160 -5.65 3.39 26.81
CA GLU A 160 -4.49 3.15 27.67
C GLU A 160 -3.28 2.61 26.90
N GLY A 161 -3.49 2.09 25.69
CA GLY A 161 -2.42 1.60 24.82
C GLY A 161 -1.78 2.72 23.99
N PRO A 162 -0.96 2.34 22.98
CA PRO A 162 -0.27 3.30 22.13
C PRO A 162 -1.23 4.27 21.44
N LYS A 163 -0.91 5.56 21.53
CA LYS A 163 -1.76 6.63 20.96
C LYS A 163 -1.33 7.06 19.58
N THR A 164 -0.04 6.91 19.29
CA THR A 164 0.58 7.31 18.02
C THR A 164 1.45 6.17 17.50
N LEU A 165 1.77 6.20 16.21
CA LEU A 165 2.67 5.23 15.56
C LEU A 165 4.12 5.35 16.06
N ALA A 166 4.54 6.53 16.52
CA ALA A 166 5.89 6.78 17.04
C ALA A 166 6.17 6.08 18.38
N GLU A 167 5.14 5.67 19.11
CA GLU A 167 5.26 4.93 20.38
C GLU A 167 5.55 3.43 20.18
N LEU A 168 5.54 2.95 18.92
CA LEU A 168 5.62 1.54 18.60
C LEU A 168 7.06 1.06 18.44
N ASP A 169 7.37 -0.05 19.12
CA ASP A 169 8.59 -0.84 18.93
C ASP A 169 8.20 -2.33 18.84
N PRO A 170 8.48 -3.02 17.73
CA PRO A 170 9.07 -2.50 16.48
C PRO A 170 8.15 -1.50 15.75
N ALA A 171 8.74 -0.63 14.93
CA ALA A 171 7.98 0.27 14.06
C ALA A 171 7.15 -0.52 13.03
N PRO A 172 5.90 -0.10 12.73
CA PRO A 172 5.03 -0.85 11.83
C PRO A 172 5.49 -0.73 10.38
N GLN A 173 5.33 -1.82 9.64
CA GLN A 173 5.55 -1.88 8.19
C GLN A 173 4.28 -1.53 7.42
N VAL A 174 3.12 -1.91 7.95
CA VAL A 174 1.79 -1.61 7.39
C VAL A 174 0.89 -0.99 8.45
N VAL A 175 0.16 0.05 8.06
CA VAL A 175 -0.92 0.64 8.87
C VAL A 175 -2.26 0.22 8.30
N ASP A 176 -3.07 -0.47 9.10
CA ASP A 176 -4.48 -0.77 8.83
C ASP A 176 -5.36 0.31 9.49
N LEU A 177 -5.96 1.15 8.65
CA LEU A 177 -6.75 2.31 9.06
C LEU A 177 -8.23 1.95 9.16
N VAL A 178 -8.74 1.89 10.39
CA VAL A 178 -10.12 1.54 10.75
C VAL A 178 -10.70 2.55 11.77
N ILE A 179 -10.56 3.83 11.44
CA ILE A 179 -10.94 4.97 12.29
C ILE A 179 -11.84 5.95 11.54
N ASN A 180 -12.45 6.89 12.27
CA ASN A 180 -13.27 7.94 11.65
C ASN A 180 -12.43 8.75 10.64
N PRO A 181 -12.96 9.04 9.43
CA PRO A 181 -12.28 9.80 8.40
C PRO A 181 -11.66 11.13 8.86
N ARG A 182 -12.27 11.82 9.84
CA ARG A 182 -11.75 13.08 10.37
C ARG A 182 -10.40 12.95 11.08
N THR A 183 -10.05 11.75 11.54
CA THR A 183 -8.77 11.47 12.20
C THR A 183 -7.72 10.96 11.23
N GLY A 184 -8.13 10.41 10.08
CA GLY A 184 -7.26 9.84 9.05
C GLY A 184 -6.10 10.76 8.61
N PRO A 185 -6.32 12.06 8.32
CA PRO A 185 -5.24 12.94 7.87
C PRO A 185 -4.02 12.98 8.79
N GLY A 186 -4.23 13.05 10.12
CA GLY A 186 -3.13 13.12 11.07
C GLY A 186 -2.33 11.81 11.17
N ILE A 187 -2.99 10.67 10.96
CA ILE A 187 -2.32 9.37 10.92
C ILE A 187 -1.43 9.28 9.67
N VAL A 188 -1.91 9.76 8.52
CA VAL A 188 -1.12 9.77 7.28
C VAL A 188 0.08 10.73 7.37
N ASP A 189 -0.05 11.87 8.07
CA ASP A 189 1.09 12.74 8.38
C ASP A 189 2.15 12.00 9.19
N GLU A 190 1.73 11.33 10.27
CA GLU A 190 2.64 10.57 11.13
C GLU A 190 3.35 9.44 10.37
N MET A 191 2.65 8.74 9.47
CA MET A 191 3.27 7.75 8.58
C MET A 191 4.38 8.36 7.74
N GLY A 192 4.15 9.55 7.17
CA GLY A 192 5.15 10.29 6.40
C GLY A 192 6.37 10.69 7.22
N GLU A 193 6.16 11.11 8.47
CA GLU A 193 7.24 11.49 9.40
C GLU A 193 8.11 10.28 9.80
N LEU A 194 7.49 9.11 9.99
CA LEU A 194 8.15 7.87 10.37
C LEU A 194 8.70 7.07 9.18
N GLY A 195 8.34 7.45 7.95
CA GLY A 195 8.74 6.74 6.74
C GLY A 195 8.00 5.42 6.51
N VAL A 196 6.80 5.26 7.08
CA VAL A 196 5.94 4.08 6.87
C VAL A 196 5.21 4.25 5.54
N SER A 197 5.45 3.33 4.61
CA SER A 197 5.03 3.51 3.21
C SER A 197 3.86 2.63 2.77
N MET A 198 3.20 1.90 3.66
CA MET A 198 2.06 1.02 3.30
C MET A 198 0.84 1.31 4.18
N LEU A 199 -0.26 1.70 3.53
CA LEU A 199 -1.53 2.04 4.14
C LEU A 199 -2.63 1.13 3.59
N PHE A 200 -3.22 0.32 4.46
CA PHE A 200 -4.42 -0.46 4.18
C PHE A 200 -5.64 0.31 4.72
N VAL A 201 -6.58 0.67 3.86
CA VAL A 201 -7.75 1.49 4.21
C VAL A 201 -8.99 0.60 4.25
N GLN A 202 -9.55 0.43 5.45
CA GLN A 202 -10.80 -0.33 5.63
C GLN A 202 -12.01 0.50 5.18
N PRO A 203 -13.14 -0.14 4.84
CA PRO A 203 -14.31 0.58 4.35
C PRO A 203 -14.85 1.54 5.42
N GLY A 204 -15.09 2.79 5.04
CA GLY A 204 -15.56 3.86 5.92
C GLY A 204 -14.45 4.64 6.64
N ALA A 205 -13.18 4.36 6.35
CA ALA A 205 -12.03 5.12 6.85
C ALA A 205 -11.44 6.10 5.82
N GLU A 206 -11.91 6.05 4.58
CA GLU A 206 -11.54 6.98 3.52
C GLU A 206 -11.90 8.44 3.86
N PHE A 207 -11.06 9.38 3.42
CA PHE A 207 -11.27 10.81 3.61
C PHE A 207 -10.90 11.60 2.34
N GLU A 208 -11.44 12.81 2.23
CA GLU A 208 -11.12 13.73 1.14
C GLU A 208 -9.61 14.02 1.12
N SER A 209 -8.97 13.93 -0.04
CA SER A 209 -7.52 14.10 -0.25
C SER A 209 -6.61 12.96 0.26
N LEU A 210 -7.14 11.79 0.64
CA LEU A 210 -6.30 10.65 1.08
C LEU A 210 -5.26 10.27 0.00
N ASP A 211 -5.71 10.03 -1.23
CA ASP A 211 -4.83 9.61 -2.33
C ASP A 211 -3.77 10.65 -2.68
N GLU A 212 -4.14 11.93 -2.71
CA GLU A 212 -3.23 13.05 -2.99
C GLU A 212 -2.13 13.11 -1.93
N LYS A 213 -2.54 13.07 -0.66
CA LYS A 213 -1.61 13.11 0.48
C LYS A 213 -0.69 11.91 0.53
N ALA A 214 -1.24 10.72 0.31
CA ALA A 214 -0.46 9.49 0.25
C ALA A 214 0.55 9.53 -0.90
N ALA A 215 0.16 10.01 -2.08
CA ALA A 215 1.05 10.16 -3.22
C ALA A 215 2.20 11.16 -2.95
N GLU A 216 1.92 12.30 -2.32
CA GLU A 216 2.93 13.29 -1.93
C GLU A 216 3.98 12.71 -0.98
N LEU A 217 3.54 11.84 -0.05
CA LEU A 217 4.39 11.20 0.95
C LEU A 217 5.04 9.89 0.45
N GLY A 218 4.65 9.41 -0.74
CA GLY A 218 5.14 8.14 -1.28
C GLY A 218 4.59 6.91 -0.55
N ILE A 219 3.39 7.03 0.01
CA ILE A 219 2.66 5.96 0.71
C ILE A 219 1.83 5.19 -0.32
N ALA A 220 2.04 3.87 -0.36
CA ALA A 220 1.21 2.94 -1.11
C ALA A 220 -0.12 2.72 -0.37
N VAL A 221 -1.23 2.92 -1.08
CA VAL A 221 -2.58 2.76 -0.51
C VAL A 221 -3.26 1.54 -1.13
N HIS A 222 -3.82 0.69 -0.28
CA HIS A 222 -4.72 -0.39 -0.68
C HIS A 222 -6.07 -0.21 0.01
N TYR A 223 -7.16 -0.22 -0.76
CA TYR A 223 -8.52 -0.15 -0.24
C TYR A 223 -9.12 -1.56 -0.21
N GLY A 224 -9.57 -2.01 0.95
CA GLY A 224 -9.97 -3.40 1.08
C GLY A 224 -10.59 -3.76 2.42
N CYS A 225 -10.80 -5.06 2.64
CA CYS A 225 -11.18 -5.61 3.92
C CYS A 225 -10.24 -6.75 4.31
N VAL A 226 -9.37 -6.52 5.31
CA VAL A 226 -8.44 -7.55 5.82
C VAL A 226 -9.18 -8.83 6.22
N LEU A 227 -10.38 -8.74 6.80
CA LEU A 227 -11.16 -9.93 7.18
C LEU A 227 -11.64 -10.77 5.98
N ARG A 228 -11.57 -10.25 4.77
CA ARG A 228 -11.96 -10.92 3.52
C ARG A 228 -10.77 -11.31 2.64
N GLU A 229 -9.71 -10.52 2.68
CA GLU A 229 -8.56 -10.66 1.77
C GLU A 229 -7.39 -11.45 2.38
N ALA A 230 -7.38 -11.61 3.70
CA ALA A 230 -6.32 -12.29 4.46
C ALA A 230 -6.69 -13.72 4.88
#